data_AF-A0AAW2UWS4-F1
#
_entry.id   AF-A0AAW2UWS4-F1
#
_cell.length_a   1.000
_cell.length_b   1.000
_cell.length_c   1.000
_cell.angle_alpha   90.00
_cell.angle_beta   90.00
_cell.angle_gamma   90.00
#
_symmetry.space_group_name_H-M   'P 1'
#
loop_
_entity.id
_entity.type
_entity.pdbx_description
1 polymer ?
#
loop_
_entity_poly.entity_id
_entity_poly.type
_entity_poly.pdbx_seq_one_letter_code
_entity_poly.pdbx_strand_id
1 'polypeptide(L)'
;MEKELEALEKNSTWDLTELPAGKRAIGSRWVYKTKLNQDGSIERYKARLVAKGYTQIEGVDFFDSFSPVAKTVTVRIFIAVATAFRWPLLQLDVNNAFLHGYLEEEVYMVPPEGYSKAHGGLVCRLKNPYTA
;
A
#
# COMPACT_ATOMS: atom_id res chain seq x y z
N MET A 1 -2.28 -3.93 -15.17
CA MET A 1 -1.04 -4.08 -14.40
C MET A 1 -0.19 -2.83 -14.54
N GLU A 2 0.12 -2.41 -15.77
CA GLU A 2 0.91 -1.21 -16.07
C GLU A 2 0.48 0.05 -15.31
N LYS A 3 -0.81 0.41 -15.32
CA LYS A 3 -1.30 1.58 -14.56
C LYS A 3 -0.93 1.58 -13.07
N GLU A 4 -0.89 0.40 -12.44
CA GLU A 4 -0.47 0.28 -11.03
C GLU A 4 1.06 0.43 -10.92
N LEU A 5 1.83 -0.21 -11.81
CA LEU A 5 3.28 -0.07 -11.86
C LEU A 5 3.70 1.39 -12.08
N GLU A 6 3.08 2.08 -13.04
CA GLU A 6 3.31 3.51 -13.31
C GLU A 6 3.03 4.37 -12.07
N ALA A 7 1.95 4.08 -11.33
CA ALA A 7 1.64 4.78 -10.10
C ALA A 7 2.69 4.54 -9.01
N LEU A 8 3.16 3.29 -8.87
CA LEU A 8 4.19 2.92 -7.90
C LEU A 8 5.54 3.57 -8.22
N GLU A 9 5.90 3.65 -9.50
CA GLU A 9 7.12 4.33 -9.97
C GLU A 9 7.03 5.84 -9.78
N LYS A 10 5.90 6.46 -10.12
CA LYS A 10 5.67 7.89 -9.92
C LYS A 10 5.81 8.28 -8.45
N ASN A 11 5.35 7.41 -7.56
CA ASN A 11 5.46 7.61 -6.10
C ASN A 11 6.82 7.19 -5.55
N SER A 12 7.77 6.77 -6.38
CA SER A 12 9.09 6.28 -5.95
C SER A 12 8.99 5.22 -4.86
N THR A 13 8.05 4.28 -4.99
CA THR A 13 7.68 3.34 -3.91
C THR A 13 8.84 2.46 -3.45
N TRP A 14 9.85 2.23 -4.30
CA TRP A 14 11.04 1.47 -3.95
C TRP A 14 12.30 1.96 -4.68
N ASP A 15 13.45 1.60 -4.14
CA ASP A 15 14.72 1.56 -4.88
C ASP A 15 15.05 0.12 -5.28
N LEU A 16 15.70 -0.06 -6.43
CA LEU A 16 16.28 -1.36 -6.80
C LEU A 16 17.69 -1.45 -6.21
N THR A 17 17.92 -2.46 -5.38
CA THR A 17 19.21 -2.70 -4.71
C THR A 17 19.55 -4.19 -4.69
N GLU A 18 20.81 -4.52 -4.47
CA GLU A 18 21.15 -5.89 -4.07
C GLU A 18 20.59 -6.18 -2.67
N LEU A 19 20.29 -7.45 -2.39
CA LEU A 19 19.81 -7.85 -1.07
C LEU A 19 21.00 -7.89 -0.10
N PRO A 20 21.00 -7.10 0.99
CA PRO A 20 22.09 -7.14 1.95
C PRO A 20 22.22 -8.50 2.63
N ALA A 21 23.45 -8.86 3.01
CA ALA A 21 23.71 -10.09 3.75
C ALA A 21 22.91 -10.14 5.06
N GLY A 22 22.24 -11.27 5.33
CA GLY A 22 21.44 -11.47 6.53
C GLY A 22 20.01 -10.92 6.46
N LYS A 23 19.64 -10.21 5.39
CA LYS A 23 18.25 -9.78 5.14
C LYS A 23 17.51 -10.79 4.27
N ARG A 24 16.18 -10.79 4.38
CA ARG A 24 15.29 -11.63 3.55
C ARG A 24 14.32 -10.76 2.79
N ALA A 25 14.19 -11.01 1.49
CA ALA A 25 13.18 -10.35 0.67
C ALA A 25 11.84 -11.07 0.81
N ILE A 26 10.78 -10.32 1.10
CA ILE A 26 9.41 -10.82 1.06
C ILE A 26 8.93 -10.93 -0.39
N GLY A 27 8.10 -11.93 -0.70
CA GLY A 27 7.57 -12.06 -2.06
C GLY A 27 6.56 -10.95 -2.39
N SER A 28 6.26 -10.77 -3.66
CA SER A 28 5.17 -9.91 -4.13
C SER A 28 4.10 -10.72 -4.87
N ARG A 29 2.87 -10.19 -4.97
CA ARG A 29 1.76 -10.83 -5.70
C ARG A 29 0.83 -9.80 -6.32
N TRP A 30 0.40 -10.07 -7.54
CA TRP A 30 -0.70 -9.36 -8.17
C TRP A 30 -2.07 -9.87 -7.70
N VAL A 31 -2.93 -8.95 -7.26
CA VAL A 31 -4.32 -9.19 -6.90
C VAL A 31 -5.22 -8.54 -7.92
N TYR A 32 -6.06 -9.34 -8.57
CA TYR A 32 -6.98 -8.89 -9.61
C TYR A 32 -8.41 -8.86 -9.08
N LYS A 33 -9.16 -7.83 -9.47
CA LYS A 33 -10.57 -7.68 -9.13
C LYS A 33 -11.32 -6.97 -10.25
N THR A 34 -12.39 -7.59 -10.73
CA THR A 34 -13.36 -6.91 -11.61
C THR A 34 -14.28 -6.04 -10.76
N LYS A 35 -14.37 -4.76 -11.12
CA LYS A 35 -15.34 -3.82 -10.55
C LYS A 35 -16.54 -3.77 -11.47
N LEU A 36 -17.72 -3.91 -10.87
CA LEU A 36 -19.00 -3.89 -11.58
C LEU A 36 -19.75 -2.61 -11.22
N ASN A 37 -20.49 -2.09 -12.18
CA ASN A 37 -21.49 -1.06 -11.99
C ASN A 37 -22.70 -1.62 -11.22
N GLN A 38 -23.61 -0.73 -10.79
CA GLN A 38 -24.83 -1.14 -10.08
C GLN A 38 -25.74 -2.06 -10.90
N ASP A 39 -25.70 -1.94 -12.22
CA ASP A 39 -26.45 -2.77 -13.18
C ASP A 39 -25.75 -4.12 -13.48
N GLY A 40 -24.60 -4.39 -12.86
CA GLY A 40 -23.81 -5.60 -13.06
C GLY A 40 -22.87 -5.58 -14.27
N SER A 41 -22.87 -4.51 -15.08
CA SER A 41 -21.91 -4.34 -16.18
C SER A 41 -20.50 -4.07 -15.65
N ILE A 42 -19.47 -4.34 -16.46
CA ILE A 42 -18.08 -4.14 -16.04
C ILE A 42 -17.73 -2.65 -16.02
N GLU A 43 -17.42 -2.11 -14.84
CA GLU A 43 -16.90 -0.75 -14.66
C GLU A 43 -15.42 -0.71 -15.05
N ARG A 44 -14.61 -1.60 -14.46
CA ARG A 44 -13.15 -1.68 -14.71
C ARG A 44 -12.52 -2.97 -14.21
N TYR A 45 -11.41 -3.36 -14.84
CA TYR A 45 -10.50 -4.37 -14.31
C TYR A 45 -9.45 -3.72 -13.43
N LYS A 46 -9.40 -4.11 -12.15
CA LYS A 46 -8.44 -3.58 -11.18
C LYS A 46 -7.33 -4.60 -10.93
N ALA A 47 -6.09 -4.15 -10.98
CA ALA A 47 -4.93 -4.90 -10.53
C ALA A 47 -4.27 -4.12 -9.39
N ARG A 48 -3.80 -4.82 -8.37
CA ARG A 48 -3.00 -4.23 -7.28
C ARG A 48 -1.80 -5.10 -6.99
N LEU A 49 -0.68 -4.45 -6.71
CA LEU A 49 0.49 -5.14 -6.20
C LEU A 49 0.42 -5.21 -4.67
N VAL A 50 0.67 -6.39 -4.11
CA VAL A 50 0.66 -6.60 -2.67
C VAL A 50 1.95 -7.31 -2.26
N ALA A 51 2.59 -6.81 -1.22
CA ALA A 51 3.72 -7.47 -0.59
C ALA A 51 3.21 -8.65 0.28
N LYS A 52 3.90 -9.79 0.22
CA LYS A 52 3.55 -11.01 0.98
C LYS A 52 4.05 -10.91 2.43
N GLY A 53 3.59 -9.90 3.16
CA GLY A 53 4.03 -9.61 4.53
C GLY A 53 3.77 -10.73 5.56
N TYR A 54 2.90 -11.70 5.25
CA TYR A 54 2.70 -12.88 6.13
C TYR A 54 3.94 -13.76 6.30
N THR A 55 5.01 -13.53 5.51
CA THR A 55 6.30 -14.20 5.70
C THR A 55 7.19 -13.51 6.74
N GLN A 56 6.77 -12.37 7.28
CA GLN A 56 7.50 -11.61 8.29
C GLN A 56 7.34 -12.25 9.68
N ILE A 57 8.39 -12.16 10.49
CA ILE A 57 8.46 -12.71 11.85
C ILE A 57 8.38 -11.56 12.87
N GLU A 58 7.43 -11.65 13.80
CA GLU A 58 7.29 -10.69 14.90
C GLU A 58 8.56 -10.66 15.78
N GLY A 59 9.01 -9.47 16.18
CA GLY A 59 10.23 -9.26 16.95
C GLY A 59 11.53 -9.35 16.15
N VAL A 60 11.45 -9.68 14.85
CA VAL A 60 12.59 -9.71 13.92
C VAL A 60 12.37 -8.71 12.78
N ASP A 61 11.24 -8.84 12.07
CA ASP A 61 10.92 -8.06 10.88
C ASP A 61 9.92 -6.93 11.15
N PHE A 62 9.17 -7.00 12.26
CA PHE A 62 8.26 -5.96 12.75
C PHE A 62 8.04 -6.11 14.25
N PHE A 63 7.74 -5.00 14.94
CA PHE A 63 7.43 -5.00 16.38
C PHE A 63 5.95 -4.83 16.69
N ASP A 64 5.19 -4.24 15.77
CA ASP A 64 3.77 -3.98 15.96
C ASP A 64 3.00 -4.18 14.64
N SER A 65 1.78 -4.67 14.74
CA SER A 65 0.85 -4.83 13.60
C SER A 65 -0.31 -3.83 13.65
N PHE A 66 -0.34 -2.91 14.60
CA PHE A 66 -1.41 -1.92 14.73
C PHE A 66 -1.41 -0.92 13.56
N SER A 67 -2.50 -0.94 12.79
CA SER A 67 -2.84 0.15 11.89
C SER A 67 -3.76 1.14 12.62
N PRO A 68 -3.49 2.46 12.59
CA PRO A 68 -4.33 3.46 13.24
C PRO A 68 -5.65 3.63 12.47
N VAL A 69 -6.64 2.78 12.78
CA VAL A 69 -7.97 2.85 12.18
C VAL A 69 -8.93 3.61 13.09
N ALA A 70 -9.52 4.69 12.56
CA ALA A 70 -10.56 5.42 13.28
C ALA A 70 -11.77 4.51 13.57
N LYS A 71 -12.21 4.45 14.83
CA LYS A 71 -13.39 3.67 15.21
C LYS A 71 -14.65 4.30 14.60
N THR A 72 -15.54 3.45 14.09
CA THR A 72 -16.82 3.91 13.50
C THR A 72 -17.67 4.72 14.49
N VAL A 73 -17.60 4.40 15.79
CA VAL A 73 -18.29 5.17 16.84
C VAL A 73 -17.79 6.62 16.88
N THR A 74 -16.46 6.82 16.85
CA THR A 74 -15.86 8.16 16.82
C THR A 74 -16.28 8.94 15.58
N VAL A 75 -16.27 8.29 14.40
CA VAL A 75 -16.72 8.90 13.14
C VAL A 75 -18.19 9.32 13.21
N ARG A 76 -19.06 8.47 13.77
CA ARG A 76 -20.49 8.79 13.95
C ARG A 76 -20.71 9.97 14.88
N ILE A 77 -20.00 10.02 16.01
CA ILE A 77 -20.06 11.15 16.96
C ILE A 77 -19.63 12.44 16.27
N PHE A 78 -18.51 12.41 15.55
CA PHE A 78 -18.01 13.57 14.80
C PHE A 78 -19.05 14.10 13.81
N ILE A 79 -19.67 13.23 13.01
CA ILE A 79 -20.73 13.60 12.07
C ILE A 79 -21.97 14.15 12.79
N ALA A 80 -22.37 13.53 13.92
CA ALA A 80 -23.51 13.98 14.70
C ALA A 80 -23.31 15.40 15.27
N VAL A 81 -22.11 15.69 15.78
CA VAL A 81 -21.73 17.03 16.26
C VAL A 81 -21.75 18.04 15.12
N ALA A 82 -21.08 17.73 14.00
CA ALA A 82 -21.06 18.63 12.84
C ALA A 82 -22.49 18.93 12.33
N THR A 83 -23.37 17.93 12.33
CA THR A 83 -24.78 18.10 11.95
C THR A 83 -25.54 19.00 12.94
N ALA A 84 -25.36 18.78 14.25
CA ALA A 84 -26.02 19.57 15.30
C ALA A 84 -25.64 21.06 15.23
N PHE A 85 -24.38 21.37 14.91
CA PHE A 85 -23.89 22.74 14.76
C PHE A 85 -23.98 23.28 13.33
N ARG A 86 -24.57 22.52 12.39
CA ARG A 86 -24.66 22.87 10.96
C ARG A 86 -23.31 23.22 10.31
N TRP A 87 -22.26 22.49 10.69
CA TRP A 87 -20.94 22.64 10.09
C TRP A 87 -20.87 21.97 8.73
N PRO A 88 -20.24 22.61 7.72
CA PRO A 88 -19.98 21.95 6.45
C PRO A 88 -18.99 20.81 6.65
N LEU A 89 -19.27 19.66 6.03
CA LEU A 89 -18.38 18.50 5.99
C LEU A 89 -17.89 18.28 4.57
N LEU A 90 -16.58 18.10 4.41
CA LEU A 90 -15.95 17.70 3.16
C LEU A 90 -15.33 16.32 3.34
N GLN A 91 -15.59 15.41 2.39
CA GLN A 91 -14.97 14.10 2.34
C GLN A 91 -13.84 14.12 1.31
N LEU A 92 -12.65 13.70 1.72
CA LEU A 92 -11.50 13.50 0.84
C LEU A 92 -11.19 12.00 0.79
N ASP A 93 -11.23 11.42 -0.41
CA ASP A 93 -10.78 10.04 -0.66
C ASP A 93 -9.40 10.09 -1.32
N VAL A 94 -8.37 9.64 -0.61
CA VAL A 94 -6.99 9.68 -1.08
C VAL A 94 -6.69 8.43 -1.88
N ASN A 95 -6.40 8.59 -3.17
CA ASN A 95 -5.93 7.49 -4.01
C ASN A 95 -4.61 6.95 -3.48
N ASN A 96 -4.51 5.62 -3.37
CA ASN A 96 -3.30 4.93 -2.93
C ASN A 96 -2.79 5.35 -1.54
N ALA A 97 -3.70 5.63 -0.59
CA ALA A 97 -3.36 6.02 0.78
C ALA A 97 -2.31 5.13 1.48
N PHE A 98 -2.21 3.85 1.11
CA PHE A 98 -1.21 2.90 1.62
C PHE A 98 0.25 3.28 1.25
N LEU A 99 0.45 4.00 0.15
CA LEU A 99 1.78 4.50 -0.26
C LEU A 99 2.21 5.73 0.52
N HIS A 100 1.32 6.29 1.34
CA HIS A 100 1.59 7.43 2.21
C HIS A 100 1.71 7.02 3.68
N GLY A 101 1.84 5.72 3.97
CA GLY A 101 2.12 5.25 5.32
C GLY A 101 3.59 5.48 5.69
N TYR A 102 3.84 5.84 6.94
CA TYR A 102 5.20 5.79 7.48
C TYR A 102 5.63 4.33 7.58
N LEU A 103 6.82 4.02 7.06
CA LEU A 103 7.43 2.70 7.14
C LEU A 103 8.66 2.80 8.04
N GLU A 104 8.55 2.31 9.27
CA GLU A 104 9.63 2.36 10.26
C GLU A 104 10.70 1.31 9.94
N GLU A 105 10.27 0.12 9.52
CA GLU A 105 11.16 -1.00 9.24
C GLU A 105 11.71 -0.99 7.81
N GLU A 106 12.93 -1.49 7.68
CA GLU A 106 13.56 -1.66 6.38
C GLU A 106 13.06 -2.97 5.72
N VAL A 107 12.18 -2.82 4.73
CA VAL A 107 11.55 -3.96 4.03
C VAL A 107 12.09 -4.12 2.61
N TYR A 108 12.52 -5.35 2.30
CA TYR A 108 12.95 -5.77 0.97
C TYR A 108 11.89 -6.65 0.34
N MET A 109 11.51 -6.38 -0.91
CA MET A 109 10.49 -7.11 -1.63
C MET A 109 11.04 -7.65 -2.96
N VAL A 110 10.71 -8.89 -3.30
CA VAL A 110 11.01 -9.45 -4.62
C VAL A 110 10.24 -8.65 -5.68
N PRO A 111 10.91 -8.22 -6.78
CA PRO A 111 10.25 -7.44 -7.82
C PRO A 111 9.01 -8.15 -8.38
N PRO A 112 7.96 -7.39 -8.73
CA PRO A 112 6.75 -7.98 -9.28
C PRO A 112 7.04 -8.74 -10.58
N GLU A 113 6.30 -9.82 -10.80
CA GLU A 113 6.27 -10.48 -12.11
C GLU A 113 5.85 -9.46 -13.19
N GLY A 114 6.60 -9.44 -14.29
CA GLY A 114 6.42 -8.46 -15.38
C GLY A 114 7.14 -7.12 -15.18
N TYR A 115 7.88 -6.93 -14.07
CA TYR A 115 8.64 -5.71 -13.85
C TYR A 115 9.99 -5.75 -14.58
N SER A 116 10.03 -5.15 -15.77
CA SER A 116 11.17 -5.22 -16.68
C SER A 116 12.44 -4.53 -16.17
N LYS A 117 12.34 -3.55 -15.26
CA LYS A 117 13.49 -2.79 -14.75
C LYS A 117 14.32 -3.56 -13.71
N ALA A 118 13.79 -4.66 -13.17
CA ALA A 118 14.56 -5.52 -12.28
C ALA A 118 15.40 -6.51 -13.09
N HIS A 119 16.72 -6.37 -12.99
CA HIS A 119 17.69 -7.28 -13.61
C HIS A 119 18.63 -7.85 -12.55
N GLY A 120 19.22 -9.02 -12.78
CA GLY A 120 20.38 -9.49 -12.00
C GLY A 120 20.13 -9.75 -10.51
N GLY A 121 18.99 -10.35 -10.12
CA GLY A 121 18.74 -10.71 -8.72
C GLY A 121 18.50 -9.54 -7.76
N LEU A 122 18.35 -8.32 -8.29
CA LEU A 122 17.99 -7.14 -7.51
C LEU A 122 16.63 -7.30 -6.83
N VAL A 123 16.48 -6.62 -5.70
CA VAL A 123 15.26 -6.55 -4.89
C VAL A 123 14.77 -5.10 -4.78
N CYS A 124 13.47 -4.94 -4.54
CA CYS A 124 12.84 -3.65 -4.27
C CYS A 124 12.97 -3.33 -2.78
N ARG A 125 13.83 -2.38 -2.41
CA ARG A 125 13.83 -1.79 -1.06
C ARG A 125 12.69 -0.78 -0.97
N LEU A 126 11.67 -1.07 -0.16
CA LEU A 126 10.50 -0.20 -0.03
C LEU A 126 10.88 1.13 0.63
N LYS A 127 10.43 2.25 0.07
CA LYS A 127 10.68 3.58 0.62
C LYS A 127 9.63 3.97 1.64
N ASN A 128 10.09 4.64 2.68
CA ASN A 128 9.24 5.49 3.47
C ASN A 128 9.04 6.83 2.72
N PRO A 129 7.79 7.20 2.39
CA PRO A 129 7.49 8.43 1.63
C PRO A 129 7.86 9.72 2.38
N TYR A 130 8.22 9.66 3.67
CA TYR A 130 8.54 10.81 4.53
C TYR A 130 10.02 10.98 4.86
N THR A 131 10.90 10.06 4.45
CA THR A 131 12.34 10.20 4.63
C THR A 131 12.98 10.55 3.29
N ALA A 132 13.48 11.78 3.18
CA ALA A 132 14.26 12.28 2.06
C ALA A 132 15.75 11.95 2.22
#